data_AF-A0AA97C8E1-F1
#
_entry.id   AF-A0AA97C8E1-F1
#
_cell.length_a   1.000
_cell.length_b   1.000
_cell.length_c   1.000
_cell.angle_alpha   90.00
_cell.angle_beta   90.00
_cell.angle_gamma   90.00
#
_symmetry.space_group_name_H-M   'P 1'
#
loop_
_entity.id
_entity.type
_entity.pdbx_description
1 polymer ?
#
loop_
_entity_poly.entity_id
_entity_poly.type
_entity_poly.pdbx_seq_one_letter_code
_entity_poly.pdbx_strand_id
1 'polypeptide(L)'
;MTAKKVIPFEYCPLERAAKFFNCEIDDFFHWWETGKIDLCFNFNQLDSVKLLSIDGDTIEYSYGKTAYEESQSSKYHINDEEFAGFLSDNVKKNDRSGAWDIIGEAWGLWKPAPVVLERIKEGYEFKTGFWVQAYGVEYDLRLFIDGEVKANRESIVIPKVELEKIQLILTGQFEDEDLHDNQELLLVIASMLKSVVSPNAKKWSQGDIAIRMSELGIKGLKERKINDIFAKANKLYKSIN
;
A
#
# COMPACT_ATOMS: atom_id res chain seq x y z
N MET A 1 -15.45 29.11 5.92
CA MET A 1 -14.48 28.60 4.92
C MET A 1 -13.10 28.79 5.51
N THR A 2 -12.48 27.70 5.97
CA THR A 2 -11.13 27.71 6.54
C THR A 2 -10.14 27.83 5.38
N ALA A 3 -9.27 28.84 5.40
CA ALA A 3 -8.31 29.07 4.32
C ALA A 3 -7.36 27.89 4.16
N LYS A 4 -6.97 27.57 2.91
CA LYS A 4 -5.98 26.54 2.57
C LYS A 4 -4.69 26.86 3.33
N LYS A 5 -4.33 26.05 4.33
CA LYS A 5 -3.05 26.20 5.05
C LYS A 5 -1.93 25.71 4.13
N VAL A 6 -0.79 26.40 4.17
CA VAL A 6 0.44 25.96 3.50
C VAL A 6 1.12 24.95 4.40
N ILE A 7 1.39 23.75 3.89
CA ILE A 7 2.08 22.68 4.62
C ILE A 7 3.58 22.80 4.32
N PRO A 8 4.43 23.18 5.30
CA PRO A 8 5.84 23.47 5.05
C PRO A 8 6.77 22.29 5.39
N PHE A 9 6.23 21.08 5.57
CA PHE A 9 6.98 19.89 6.00
C PHE A 9 6.78 18.75 4.99
N GLU A 10 7.81 17.93 4.78
CA GLU A 10 7.72 16.70 3.95
C GLU A 10 7.01 15.55 4.68
N TYR A 11 7.05 15.56 6.00
CA TYR A 11 6.23 14.72 6.87
C TYR A 11 6.06 15.42 8.23
N CYS A 12 5.08 14.98 9.01
CA CYS A 12 4.74 15.61 10.29
C CYS A 12 4.36 14.56 11.35
N PRO A 13 4.96 14.59 12.55
CA PRO A 13 4.51 13.76 13.67
C PRO A 13 3.05 14.06 14.07
N LEU A 14 2.35 13.06 14.60
CA LEU A 14 0.92 13.13 14.91
C LEU A 14 0.55 14.33 15.79
N GLU A 15 1.29 14.58 16.88
CA GLU A 15 1.01 15.68 17.82
C GLU A 15 1.13 17.06 17.15
N ARG A 16 2.08 17.20 16.22
CA ARG A 16 2.29 18.45 15.48
C ARG A 16 1.21 18.63 14.42
N ALA A 17 0.82 17.56 13.74
CA ALA A 17 -0.27 17.59 12.77
C ALA A 17 -1.61 17.94 13.44
N ALA A 18 -1.91 17.36 14.61
CA ALA A 18 -3.11 17.65 15.40
C ALA A 18 -3.21 19.15 15.75
N LYS A 19 -2.10 19.72 16.23
CA LYS A 19 -2.01 21.17 16.50
C LYS A 19 -2.16 22.01 15.23
N PHE A 20 -1.57 21.58 14.13
CA PHE A 20 -1.61 22.30 12.86
C PHE A 20 -3.03 22.34 12.28
N PHE A 21 -3.75 21.22 12.30
CA PHE A 21 -5.11 21.13 11.78
C PHE A 21 -6.20 21.50 12.78
N ASN A 22 -5.84 21.64 14.07
CA ASN A 22 -6.77 21.85 15.17
C ASN A 22 -7.80 20.71 15.27
N CYS A 23 -7.28 19.48 15.32
CA CYS A 23 -8.02 18.24 15.45
C CYS A 23 -7.36 17.34 16.51
N GLU A 24 -7.96 16.19 16.80
CA GLU A 24 -7.40 15.20 17.73
C GLU A 24 -6.48 14.23 16.98
N ILE A 25 -5.56 13.58 17.70
CA ILE A 25 -4.70 12.55 17.08
C ILE A 25 -5.55 11.35 16.63
N ASP A 26 -6.62 11.03 17.36
CA ASP A 26 -7.51 9.91 17.04
C ASP A 26 -8.25 10.11 15.72
N ASP A 27 -8.43 11.36 15.25
CA ASP A 27 -8.98 11.65 13.93
C ASP A 27 -8.09 11.08 12.81
N PHE A 28 -6.76 11.11 12.97
CA PHE A 28 -5.83 10.53 11.99
C PHE A 28 -5.94 9.01 11.93
N PHE A 29 -6.04 8.35 13.08
CA PHE A 29 -6.28 6.91 13.12
C PHE A 29 -7.62 6.55 12.50
N HIS A 30 -8.67 7.34 12.73
CA HIS A 30 -9.96 7.12 12.09
C HIS A 30 -9.87 7.25 10.55
N TRP A 31 -9.22 8.29 10.04
CA TRP A 31 -9.06 8.44 8.59
C TRP A 31 -8.22 7.32 7.97
N TRP A 32 -7.19 6.87 8.66
CA TRP A 32 -6.40 5.70 8.29
C TRP A 32 -7.25 4.41 8.26
N GLU A 33 -8.05 4.15 9.30
CA GLU A 33 -8.97 3.00 9.35
C GLU A 33 -9.99 3.00 8.22
N THR A 34 -10.42 4.20 7.79
CA THR A 34 -11.32 4.36 6.64
C THR A 34 -10.60 4.38 5.29
N GLY A 35 -9.27 4.17 5.26
CA GLY A 35 -8.47 4.12 4.03
C GLY A 35 -8.23 5.46 3.35
N LYS A 36 -8.51 6.59 4.03
CA LYS A 36 -8.40 7.93 3.42
C LYS A 36 -6.98 8.49 3.43
N ILE A 37 -6.17 8.03 4.38
CA ILE A 37 -4.77 8.44 4.53
C ILE A 37 -3.90 7.26 4.91
N ASP A 38 -2.61 7.37 4.61
CA ASP A 38 -1.57 6.49 5.13
C ASP A 38 -0.87 7.09 6.35
N LEU A 39 -0.50 6.23 7.29
CA LEU A 39 0.37 6.54 8.43
C LEU A 39 1.67 5.77 8.28
N CYS A 40 2.79 6.44 8.52
CA CYS A 40 4.12 5.86 8.27
C CYS A 40 5.01 5.96 9.52
N PHE A 41 6.06 5.15 9.53
CA PHE A 41 7.29 5.45 10.26
C PHE A 41 8.27 6.16 9.33
N ASN A 42 9.11 7.03 9.87
CA ASN A 42 10.27 7.55 9.16
C ASN A 42 11.55 6.93 9.72
N PHE A 43 12.29 6.22 8.89
CA PHE A 43 13.55 5.58 9.22
C PHE A 43 14.71 6.48 8.81
N ASN A 44 15.43 7.00 9.80
CA ASN A 44 16.68 7.74 9.61
C ASN A 44 17.86 6.76 9.41
N GLN A 45 17.68 5.77 8.52
CA GLN A 45 18.51 4.58 8.34
C GLN A 45 18.33 3.54 9.45
N LEU A 46 17.80 2.38 9.07
CA LEU A 46 17.68 1.18 9.90
C LEU A 46 18.51 0.07 9.28
N ASP A 47 19.50 -0.39 10.03
CA ASP A 47 20.34 -1.51 9.63
C ASP A 47 19.70 -2.85 10.01
N SER A 48 20.18 -3.92 9.38
CA SER A 48 19.80 -5.30 9.73
C SER A 48 18.31 -5.60 9.56
N VAL A 49 17.67 -5.00 8.56
CA VAL A 49 16.27 -5.26 8.22
C VAL A 49 16.18 -6.45 7.26
N LYS A 50 15.30 -7.40 7.54
CA LYS A 50 15.11 -8.57 6.69
C LYS A 50 14.14 -8.26 5.56
N LEU A 51 14.48 -8.65 4.35
CA LEU A 51 13.54 -8.69 3.23
C LEU A 51 12.64 -9.92 3.33
N LEU A 52 11.32 -9.73 3.25
CA LEU A 52 10.33 -10.80 3.31
C LEU A 52 9.73 -11.15 1.96
N SER A 53 9.32 -10.13 1.21
CA SER A 53 8.66 -10.33 -0.08
C SER A 53 8.80 -9.13 -0.99
N ILE A 54 8.71 -9.38 -2.29
CA ILE A 54 8.52 -8.38 -3.34
C ILE A 54 7.32 -8.79 -4.16
N ASP A 55 6.37 -7.88 -4.37
CA ASP A 55 5.17 -8.10 -5.19
C ASP A 55 4.36 -9.33 -4.77
N GLY A 56 4.34 -9.61 -3.46
CA GLY A 56 3.67 -10.77 -2.86
C GLY A 56 4.47 -12.08 -2.91
N ASP A 57 5.57 -12.14 -3.67
CA ASP A 57 6.44 -13.30 -3.70
C ASP A 57 7.33 -13.33 -2.47
N THR A 58 7.16 -14.35 -1.63
CA THR A 58 8.00 -14.54 -0.43
C THR A 58 9.42 -14.94 -0.84
N ILE A 59 10.41 -14.39 -0.14
CA ILE A 59 11.83 -14.57 -0.43
C ILE A 59 12.46 -15.40 0.68
N GLU A 60 12.73 -16.68 0.37
CA GLU A 60 13.47 -17.59 1.23
C GLU A 60 14.36 -18.51 0.37
N TYR A 61 15.61 -18.68 0.77
CA TYR A 61 16.57 -19.50 0.00
C TYR A 61 17.05 -20.71 0.79
N SER A 62 17.06 -21.89 0.16
CA SER A 62 17.61 -23.10 0.80
C SER A 62 19.14 -23.11 0.85
N TYR A 63 19.82 -22.31 0.01
CA TYR A 63 21.28 -22.26 -0.11
C TYR A 63 21.80 -20.82 0.00
N GLY A 64 22.80 -20.61 0.87
CA GLY A 64 23.34 -19.28 1.13
C GLY A 64 24.04 -18.64 -0.07
N LYS A 65 24.66 -19.45 -0.93
CA LYS A 65 25.25 -18.95 -2.19
C LYS A 65 24.18 -18.32 -3.09
N THR A 66 23.04 -18.99 -3.25
CA THR A 66 21.92 -18.47 -4.04
C THR A 66 21.36 -17.20 -3.42
N ALA A 67 21.17 -17.18 -2.10
CA ALA A 67 20.73 -15.97 -1.39
C ALA A 67 21.69 -14.79 -1.62
N TYR A 68 22.99 -15.05 -1.57
CA TYR A 68 24.01 -14.01 -1.76
C TYR A 68 23.99 -13.48 -3.19
N GLU A 69 23.99 -14.36 -4.20
CA GLU A 69 23.87 -13.97 -5.61
C GLU A 69 22.62 -13.13 -5.86
N GLU A 70 21.49 -13.53 -5.28
CA GLU A 70 20.24 -12.79 -5.34
C GLU A 70 20.32 -11.46 -4.62
N SER A 71 20.91 -11.38 -3.42
CA SER A 71 21.07 -10.12 -2.66
C SER A 71 21.86 -9.03 -3.42
N GLN A 72 22.65 -9.39 -4.42
CA GLN A 72 23.39 -8.46 -5.27
C GLN A 72 22.60 -8.03 -6.51
N SER A 73 21.42 -8.61 -6.74
CA SER A 73 20.51 -8.23 -7.81
C SER A 73 19.90 -6.87 -7.54
N SER A 74 19.87 -6.01 -8.55
CA SER A 74 19.20 -4.71 -8.47
C SER A 74 17.71 -4.82 -8.17
N LYS A 75 17.11 -6.01 -8.31
CA LYS A 75 15.71 -6.27 -7.92
C LYS A 75 15.45 -5.98 -6.44
N TYR A 76 16.44 -6.18 -5.58
CA TYR A 76 16.32 -5.96 -4.14
C TYR A 76 16.95 -4.64 -3.70
N HIS A 77 17.40 -3.81 -4.65
CA HIS A 77 17.99 -2.50 -4.38
C HIS A 77 16.98 -1.44 -4.80
N ILE A 78 16.39 -0.82 -3.79
CA ILE A 78 15.29 0.12 -3.93
C ILE A 78 15.84 1.47 -3.50
N ASN A 79 15.94 2.38 -4.45
CA ASN A 79 16.38 3.74 -4.18
C ASN A 79 15.33 4.70 -4.74
N ASP A 80 14.21 4.80 -4.03
CA ASP A 80 13.31 5.93 -4.23
C ASP A 80 13.79 7.05 -3.31
N GLU A 81 14.51 8.02 -3.91
CA GLU A 81 15.04 9.16 -3.19
C GLU A 81 13.93 10.08 -2.63
N GLU A 82 12.71 9.96 -3.14
CA GLU A 82 11.59 10.81 -2.75
C GLU A 82 10.90 10.30 -1.48
N PHE A 83 10.75 8.98 -1.34
CA PHE A 83 9.95 8.42 -0.24
C PHE A 83 10.68 7.39 0.62
N ALA A 84 11.22 6.31 0.05
CA ALA A 84 11.79 5.22 0.83
C ALA A 84 12.80 4.39 0.03
N GLY A 85 13.79 3.84 0.73
CA GLY A 85 14.79 2.99 0.10
C GLY A 85 15.21 1.81 0.95
N PHE A 86 15.62 0.75 0.26
CA PHE A 86 16.18 -0.45 0.84
C PHE A 86 17.39 -0.92 0.03
N LEU A 87 18.50 -1.19 0.69
CA LEU A 87 19.72 -1.70 0.07
C LEU A 87 20.13 -3.01 0.74
N SER A 88 20.08 -4.12 0.00
CA SER A 88 20.60 -5.39 0.51
C SER A 88 22.12 -5.41 0.53
N ASP A 89 22.67 -5.84 1.65
CA ASP A 89 24.10 -5.84 1.94
C ASP A 89 24.64 -7.22 2.35
N ASN A 90 23.79 -8.07 2.92
CA ASN A 90 24.20 -9.31 3.54
C ASN A 90 23.12 -10.40 3.47
N VAL A 91 23.53 -11.65 3.77
CA VAL A 91 22.61 -12.78 3.95
C VAL A 91 22.86 -13.45 5.28
N LYS A 92 21.78 -13.82 5.97
CA LYS A 92 21.84 -14.46 7.28
C LYS A 92 21.06 -15.76 7.26
N LYS A 93 21.64 -16.83 7.81
CA LYS A 93 20.90 -18.07 7.99
C LYS A 93 19.88 -17.90 9.11
N ASN A 94 18.63 -18.25 8.81
CA ASN A 94 17.56 -18.28 9.77
C ASN A 94 17.64 -19.56 10.59
N ASP A 95 17.83 -19.43 11.90
CA ASP A 95 17.98 -20.59 12.78
C ASP A 95 16.69 -21.42 12.93
N ARG A 96 15.51 -20.81 12.68
CA ARG A 96 14.22 -21.48 12.83
C ARG A 96 13.79 -22.21 11.57
N SER A 97 13.84 -21.55 10.41
CA SER A 97 13.45 -22.17 9.13
C SER A 97 14.59 -22.94 8.47
N GLY A 98 15.83 -22.66 8.83
CA GLY A 98 17.02 -23.19 8.16
C GLY A 98 17.31 -22.52 6.81
N ALA A 99 16.43 -21.62 6.34
CA ALA A 99 16.59 -20.84 5.12
C ALA A 99 17.62 -19.72 5.28
N TRP A 100 18.00 -19.10 4.18
CA TRP A 100 18.84 -17.92 4.12
C TRP A 100 18.00 -16.71 3.76
N ASP A 101 18.10 -15.69 4.61
CA ASP A 101 17.37 -14.44 4.52
C ASP A 101 18.27 -13.36 3.92
N ILE A 102 17.70 -12.50 3.06
CA ILE A 102 18.37 -11.29 2.58
C ILE A 102 18.17 -10.20 3.64
N ILE A 103 19.28 -9.58 4.03
CA ILE A 103 19.32 -8.50 5.02
C ILE A 103 19.84 -7.23 4.32
N GLY A 104 19.39 -6.08 4.79
CA GLY A 104 19.80 -4.78 4.26
C GLY A 104 19.53 -3.62 5.19
N GLU A 105 19.80 -2.43 4.65
CA GLU A 105 19.52 -1.14 5.25
C GLU A 105 18.23 -0.56 4.67
N ALA A 106 17.38 0.04 5.50
CA ALA A 106 16.14 0.70 5.08
C ALA A 106 16.10 2.17 5.54
N TRP A 107 15.60 3.09 4.70
CA TRP A 107 15.46 4.51 5.04
C TRP A 107 14.18 5.10 4.46
N GLY A 108 13.78 6.26 4.97
CA GLY A 108 12.61 7.00 4.50
C GLY A 108 11.30 6.55 5.13
N LEU A 109 10.19 6.66 4.39
CA LEU A 109 8.82 6.49 4.87
C LEU A 109 8.29 5.07 4.64
N TRP A 110 7.87 4.42 5.71
CA TRP A 110 7.42 3.03 5.68
C TRP A 110 6.06 2.87 6.34
N LYS A 111 5.10 2.30 5.62
CA LYS A 111 3.77 1.95 6.09
C LYS A 111 3.83 0.67 6.94
N PRO A 112 3.65 0.73 8.26
CA PRO A 112 3.48 -0.48 9.06
C PRO A 112 2.24 -1.28 8.65
N ALA A 113 2.32 -2.60 8.84
CA ALA A 113 1.15 -3.46 8.66
C ALA A 113 0.00 -3.02 9.57
N PRO A 114 -1.28 -3.17 9.16
CA PRO A 114 -2.42 -2.66 9.92
C PRO A 114 -2.47 -3.11 11.38
N VAL A 115 -2.15 -4.38 11.65
CA VAL A 115 -2.09 -4.95 13.02
C VAL A 115 -1.10 -4.22 13.93
N VAL A 116 -0.06 -3.60 13.38
CA VAL A 116 0.93 -2.83 14.14
C VAL A 116 0.34 -1.49 14.54
N LEU A 117 -0.33 -0.79 13.62
CA LEU A 117 -0.99 0.49 13.90
C LEU A 117 -2.16 0.33 14.88
N GLU A 118 -2.97 -0.72 14.73
CA GLU A 118 -4.04 -1.06 15.68
C GLU A 118 -3.50 -1.20 17.10
N ARG A 119 -2.41 -1.96 17.27
CA ARG A 119 -1.78 -2.14 18.58
C ARG A 119 -1.14 -0.86 19.10
N ILE A 120 -0.48 -0.06 18.25
CA ILE A 120 0.06 1.23 18.69
C ILE A 120 -1.04 2.19 19.14
N LYS A 121 -2.18 2.21 18.44
CA LYS A 121 -3.38 2.97 18.83
C LYS A 121 -3.86 2.57 20.23
N GLU A 122 -3.84 1.27 20.54
CA GLU A 122 -4.16 0.71 21.87
C GLU A 122 -3.08 0.97 22.95
N GLY A 123 -1.96 1.62 22.59
CA GLY A 123 -0.89 1.98 23.52
C GLY A 123 0.25 0.96 23.62
N TYR A 124 0.30 -0.04 22.73
CA TYR A 124 1.43 -0.95 22.67
C TYR A 124 2.66 -0.27 22.05
N GLU A 125 3.83 -0.73 22.48
CA GLU A 125 5.12 -0.37 21.90
C GLU A 125 5.77 -1.63 21.33
N PHE A 126 6.27 -1.52 20.11
CA PHE A 126 7.09 -2.55 19.48
C PHE A 126 8.55 -2.13 19.59
N LYS A 127 9.40 -3.08 19.98
CA LYS A 127 10.86 -2.89 20.04
C LYS A 127 11.59 -3.60 18.90
N THR A 128 10.93 -4.60 18.31
CA THR A 128 11.38 -5.43 17.19
C THR A 128 10.16 -6.21 16.70
N GLY A 129 10.24 -6.79 15.52
CA GLY A 129 9.38 -7.87 15.08
C GLY A 129 8.06 -7.42 14.47
N PHE A 130 8.12 -6.59 13.43
CA PHE A 130 6.96 -6.25 12.62
C PHE A 130 7.34 -5.98 11.17
N TRP A 131 6.34 -6.09 10.31
CA TRP A 131 6.46 -5.83 8.89
C TRP A 131 6.03 -4.43 8.50
N VAL A 132 6.72 -3.90 7.51
CA VAL A 132 6.46 -2.61 6.90
C VAL A 132 6.49 -2.72 5.38
N GLN A 133 5.76 -1.82 4.72
CA GLN A 133 5.74 -1.63 3.28
C GLN A 133 6.31 -0.25 2.93
N ALA A 134 7.08 -0.13 1.86
CA ALA A 134 7.58 1.17 1.43
C ALA A 134 6.41 2.11 1.05
N TYR A 135 6.47 3.37 1.47
CA TYR A 135 5.47 4.38 1.11
C TYR A 135 5.77 4.97 -0.27
N GLY A 136 4.73 5.22 -1.09
CA GLY A 136 4.88 5.90 -2.37
C GLY A 136 5.49 5.09 -3.51
N VAL A 137 5.82 3.81 -3.29
CA VAL A 137 6.50 2.96 -4.29
C VAL A 137 5.51 2.05 -5.01
N GLU A 138 5.73 1.79 -6.30
CA GLU A 138 4.79 1.04 -7.16
C GLU A 138 4.68 -0.45 -6.84
N TYR A 139 5.70 -1.05 -6.21
CA TYR A 139 5.76 -2.48 -5.89
C TYR A 139 5.59 -2.76 -4.39
N ASP A 140 5.11 -3.95 -4.06
CA ASP A 140 4.90 -4.37 -2.66
C ASP A 140 6.19 -4.94 -2.07
N LEU A 141 7.05 -4.05 -1.57
CA LEU A 141 8.21 -4.46 -0.78
C LEU A 141 7.82 -4.61 0.69
N ARG A 142 7.97 -5.81 1.24
CA ARG A 142 7.78 -6.04 2.68
C ARG A 142 9.07 -6.36 3.37
N LEU A 143 9.35 -5.59 4.41
CA LEU A 143 10.50 -5.78 5.27
C LEU A 143 10.06 -6.25 6.65
N PHE A 144 10.87 -7.07 7.31
CA PHE A 144 10.75 -7.43 8.72
C PHE A 144 11.85 -6.75 9.50
N ILE A 145 11.46 -5.98 10.50
CA ILE A 145 12.40 -5.27 11.36
C ILE A 145 12.78 -6.20 12.51
N ASP A 146 14.00 -6.73 12.47
CA ASP A 146 14.58 -7.58 13.53
C ASP A 146 15.56 -6.79 14.44
N GLY A 147 15.59 -5.45 14.30
CA GLY A 147 16.45 -4.54 15.06
C GLY A 147 15.72 -3.79 16.19
N GLU A 148 16.47 -3.05 17.02
CA GLU A 148 15.92 -2.18 18.06
C GLU A 148 15.28 -0.94 17.44
N VAL A 149 14.00 -1.05 17.07
CA VAL A 149 13.19 0.08 16.62
C VAL A 149 12.11 0.32 17.64
N LYS A 150 12.12 1.49 18.26
CA LYS A 150 11.03 1.93 19.13
C LYS A 150 9.88 2.42 18.27
N ALA A 151 8.97 1.51 17.92
CA ALA A 151 7.74 1.82 17.20
C ALA A 151 6.60 2.01 18.20
N ASN A 152 6.14 3.24 18.33
CA ASN A 152 5.06 3.65 19.21
C ASN A 152 4.28 4.82 18.59
N ARG A 153 3.35 5.40 19.35
CA ARG A 153 2.50 6.49 18.84
C ARG A 153 3.29 7.74 18.45
N GLU A 154 4.36 8.04 19.18
CA GLU A 154 5.23 9.22 18.96
C GLU A 154 6.13 9.05 17.74
N SER A 155 6.40 7.82 17.30
CA SER A 155 7.23 7.55 16.12
C SER A 155 6.45 7.59 14.81
N ILE A 156 5.11 7.68 14.85
CA ILE A 156 4.26 7.76 13.66
C ILE A 156 4.33 9.17 13.07
N VAL A 157 4.47 9.22 11.74
CA VAL A 157 4.45 10.45 10.95
C VAL A 157 3.41 10.35 9.84
N ILE A 158 2.94 11.52 9.40
CA ILE A 158 2.03 11.69 8.27
C ILE A 158 2.84 12.33 7.13
N PRO A 159 3.00 11.67 5.97
CA PRO A 159 3.65 12.25 4.80
C PRO A 159 2.91 13.50 4.30
N LYS A 160 3.61 14.41 3.62
CA LYS A 160 3.05 15.67 3.10
C LYS A 160 1.84 15.47 2.19
N VAL A 161 1.90 14.49 1.30
CA VAL A 161 0.79 14.14 0.41
C VAL A 161 -0.46 13.76 1.23
N GLU A 162 -0.28 13.02 2.32
CA GLU A 162 -1.38 12.66 3.23
C GLU A 162 -1.86 13.88 4.05
N LEU A 163 -0.97 14.78 4.47
CA LEU A 163 -1.36 16.06 5.11
C LEU A 163 -2.23 16.91 4.17
N GLU A 164 -1.93 16.92 2.87
CA GLU A 164 -2.75 17.61 1.87
C GLU A 164 -4.13 16.97 1.73
N LYS A 165 -4.23 15.63 1.75
CA LYS A 165 -5.51 14.90 1.81
C LYS A 165 -6.32 15.26 3.05
N ILE A 166 -5.70 15.28 4.23
CA ILE A 166 -6.35 15.69 5.49
C ILE A 166 -6.98 17.08 5.36
N GLN A 167 -6.26 18.01 4.74
CA GLN A 167 -6.77 19.35 4.53
C GLN A 167 -8.04 19.35 3.65
N LEU A 168 -8.07 18.54 2.60
CA LEU A 168 -9.26 18.36 1.75
C LEU A 168 -10.41 17.71 2.53
N ILE A 169 -10.12 16.73 3.38
CA ILE A 169 -11.13 16.07 4.24
C ILE A 169 -11.78 17.12 5.14
N LEU A 170 -10.96 17.93 5.82
CA LEU A 170 -11.43 18.97 6.74
C LEU A 170 -12.18 20.11 6.06
N THR A 171 -11.91 20.39 4.77
CA THR A 171 -12.67 21.39 4.00
C THR A 171 -13.90 20.81 3.30
N GLY A 172 -14.14 19.49 3.39
CA GLY A 172 -15.22 18.81 2.69
C GLY A 172 -15.01 18.73 1.16
N GLN A 173 -13.76 18.81 0.72
CA GLN A 173 -13.34 18.78 -0.69
C GLN A 173 -12.62 17.47 -1.05
N PHE A 174 -12.57 16.51 -0.14
CA PHE A 174 -12.01 15.20 -0.40
C PHE A 174 -13.00 14.39 -1.23
N GLU A 175 -12.62 14.05 -2.47
CA GLU A 175 -13.34 13.13 -3.33
C GLU A 175 -12.67 11.75 -3.21
N ASP A 176 -13.44 10.77 -2.74
CA ASP A 176 -12.96 9.39 -2.52
C ASP A 176 -12.97 8.65 -3.87
N GLU A 177 -11.90 8.80 -4.65
CA GLU A 177 -11.77 8.18 -5.98
C GLU A 177 -11.76 6.64 -5.90
N ASP A 178 -11.16 6.06 -4.85
CA ASP A 178 -11.04 4.61 -4.67
C ASP A 178 -12.36 3.91 -4.34
N LEU A 179 -13.27 4.59 -3.64
CA LEU A 179 -14.61 4.04 -3.39
C LEU A 179 -15.45 3.95 -4.67
N HIS A 180 -15.23 4.87 -5.62
CA HIS A 180 -15.95 4.91 -6.89
C HIS A 180 -15.48 3.79 -7.83
N ASP A 181 -14.17 3.58 -7.94
CA ASP A 181 -13.59 2.55 -8.83
C ASP A 181 -13.90 1.12 -8.33
N ASN A 182 -13.91 0.88 -7.02
CA ASN A 182 -14.27 -0.43 -6.46
C ASN A 182 -15.75 -0.77 -6.65
N GLN A 183 -16.66 0.21 -6.52
CA GLN A 183 -18.09 -0.02 -6.79
C GLN A 183 -18.34 -0.32 -8.27
N GLU A 184 -17.68 0.41 -9.18
CA GLU A 184 -17.79 0.17 -10.62
C GLU A 184 -17.22 -1.19 -11.03
N LEU A 185 -16.07 -1.57 -10.48
CA LEU A 185 -15.47 -2.88 -10.71
C LEU A 185 -16.36 -4.01 -10.17
N LEU A 186 -16.91 -3.87 -8.96
CA LEU A 186 -17.85 -4.84 -8.37
C LEU A 186 -19.14 -4.96 -9.19
N LEU A 187 -19.67 -3.85 -9.71
CA LEU A 187 -20.84 -3.87 -10.60
C LEU A 187 -20.53 -4.52 -11.95
N VAL A 188 -19.31 -4.33 -12.47
CA VAL A 188 -18.85 -5.01 -13.69
C VAL A 188 -18.71 -6.52 -13.45
N ILE A 189 -18.05 -6.95 -12.38
CA ILE A 189 -17.93 -8.37 -12.00
C ILE A 189 -19.33 -9.00 -11.80
N ALA A 190 -20.23 -8.33 -11.08
CA ALA A 190 -21.59 -8.81 -10.86
C ALA A 190 -22.38 -8.96 -12.18
N SER A 191 -22.19 -8.03 -13.11
CA SER A 191 -22.87 -8.05 -14.42
C SER A 191 -22.27 -9.09 -15.36
N MET A 192 -20.95 -9.31 -15.31
CA MET A 192 -20.28 -10.42 -16.00
C MET A 192 -20.78 -11.78 -15.49
N LEU A 193 -20.84 -11.97 -14.17
CA LEU A 193 -21.35 -13.21 -13.57
C LEU A 193 -22.78 -13.51 -14.03
N LYS A 194 -23.67 -12.51 -14.04
CA LYS A 194 -25.03 -12.66 -14.58
C LYS A 194 -25.06 -13.02 -16.07
N SER A 195 -24.11 -12.50 -16.85
CA SER A 195 -24.04 -12.71 -18.29
C SER A 195 -23.50 -14.10 -18.65
N VAL A 196 -22.55 -14.63 -17.86
CA VAL A 196 -21.87 -15.92 -18.09
C VAL A 196 -22.63 -17.10 -17.46
N VAL A 197 -23.34 -16.91 -16.34
CA VAL A 197 -24.14 -17.95 -15.66
C VAL A 197 -25.51 -18.17 -16.33
N SER A 198 -25.83 -17.44 -17.41
CA SER A 198 -27.07 -17.67 -18.16
C SER A 198 -27.08 -19.07 -18.83
N PRO A 199 -28.22 -19.77 -18.93
CA PRO A 199 -28.31 -21.20 -19.29
C PRO A 199 -27.74 -21.63 -20.66
N ASN A 200 -27.25 -20.69 -21.47
CA ASN A 200 -26.80 -20.92 -22.84
C ASN A 200 -25.27 -20.74 -22.91
N ALA A 201 -24.54 -21.85 -22.89
CA ALA A 201 -23.09 -21.85 -23.06
C ALA A 201 -22.74 -21.43 -24.50
N LYS A 202 -22.21 -20.22 -24.67
CA LYS A 202 -21.59 -19.70 -25.91
C LYS A 202 -20.22 -19.11 -25.57
N LYS A 203 -19.29 -19.08 -26.53
CA LYS A 203 -18.09 -18.25 -26.42
C LYS A 203 -18.49 -16.77 -26.47
N TRP A 204 -18.05 -16.02 -25.48
CA TRP A 204 -18.33 -14.59 -25.34
C TRP A 204 -17.10 -13.79 -25.77
N SER A 205 -17.26 -12.82 -26.67
CA SER A 205 -16.26 -11.77 -26.85
C SER A 205 -16.45 -10.65 -25.82
N GLN A 206 -15.42 -9.83 -25.61
CA GLN A 206 -15.50 -8.66 -24.73
C GLN A 206 -16.66 -7.73 -25.15
N GLY A 207 -16.87 -7.54 -26.46
CA GLY A 207 -17.98 -6.73 -26.98
C GLY A 207 -19.35 -7.34 -26.70
N ASP A 208 -19.50 -8.66 -26.85
CA ASP A 208 -20.76 -9.36 -26.53
C ASP A 208 -21.15 -9.18 -25.06
N ILE A 209 -20.15 -9.20 -24.18
CA ILE A 209 -20.35 -9.00 -22.73
C ILE A 209 -20.71 -7.55 -22.43
N ALA A 210 -20.00 -6.58 -23.01
CA ALA A 210 -20.23 -5.16 -22.76
C ALA A 210 -21.66 -4.72 -23.17
N ILE A 211 -22.12 -5.17 -24.33
CA ILE A 211 -23.48 -4.91 -24.82
C ILE A 211 -24.50 -5.49 -23.83
N ARG A 212 -24.37 -6.78 -23.50
CA ARG A 212 -25.32 -7.48 -22.62
C ARG A 212 -25.36 -6.88 -21.22
N MET A 213 -24.23 -6.40 -20.70
CA MET A 213 -24.16 -5.71 -19.42
C MET A 213 -24.82 -4.33 -19.47
N SER A 214 -24.66 -3.58 -20.56
CA SER A 214 -25.33 -2.30 -20.76
C SER A 214 -26.86 -2.47 -20.83
N GLU A 215 -27.35 -3.58 -21.38
CA GLU A 215 -28.79 -3.92 -21.45
C GLU A 215 -29.42 -4.21 -20.08
N LEU A 216 -28.62 -4.49 -19.03
CA LEU A 216 -29.12 -4.67 -17.66
C LEU A 216 -29.62 -3.36 -17.03
N GLY A 217 -29.39 -2.21 -17.67
CA GLY A 217 -29.95 -0.92 -17.25
C GLY A 217 -29.35 -0.37 -15.95
N ILE A 218 -28.13 -0.79 -15.59
CA ILE A 218 -27.46 -0.32 -14.38
C ILE A 218 -27.04 1.15 -14.57
N LYS A 219 -27.49 2.01 -13.66
CA LYS A 219 -27.21 3.46 -13.72
C LYS A 219 -25.70 3.70 -13.72
N GLY A 220 -25.22 4.46 -14.71
CA GLY A 220 -23.80 4.80 -14.86
C GLY A 220 -23.00 3.83 -15.72
N LEU A 221 -23.45 2.58 -15.91
CA LEU A 221 -22.74 1.57 -16.71
C LEU A 221 -23.27 1.49 -18.15
N LYS A 222 -22.98 2.53 -18.93
CA LYS A 222 -23.17 2.47 -20.39
C LYS A 222 -22.09 1.60 -21.02
N GLU A 223 -22.39 0.97 -22.15
CA GLU A 223 -21.46 0.13 -22.91
C GLU A 223 -20.05 0.72 -23.04
N ARG A 224 -19.94 2.02 -23.38
CA ARG A 224 -18.65 2.72 -23.49
C ARG A 224 -17.83 2.64 -22.19
N LYS A 225 -18.47 2.90 -21.04
CA LYS A 225 -17.82 2.88 -19.74
C LYS A 225 -17.40 1.47 -19.32
N ILE A 226 -18.22 0.46 -19.66
CA ILE A 226 -17.89 -0.96 -19.45
C ILE A 226 -16.66 -1.36 -20.28
N ASN A 227 -16.60 -0.95 -21.54
CA ASN A 227 -15.45 -1.19 -22.41
C ASN A 227 -14.18 -0.49 -21.93
N ASP A 228 -14.29 0.72 -21.40
CA ASP A 228 -13.14 1.43 -20.80
C ASP A 228 -12.58 0.66 -19.59
N ILE A 229 -13.44 0.10 -18.74
CA ILE A 229 -13.04 -0.75 -17.60
C ILE A 229 -12.36 -2.03 -18.09
N PHE A 230 -12.92 -2.71 -19.09
CA PHE A 230 -12.28 -3.90 -19.68
C PHE A 230 -10.93 -3.60 -20.32
N ALA A 231 -10.77 -2.44 -20.96
CA ALA A 231 -9.49 -2.01 -21.50
C ALA A 231 -8.44 -1.80 -20.40
N LYS A 232 -8.83 -1.14 -19.28
CA LYS A 232 -7.97 -1.00 -18.10
C LYS A 232 -7.57 -2.36 -17.51
N ALA A 233 -8.53 -3.27 -17.33
CA ALA A 233 -8.28 -4.61 -16.81
C ALA A 233 -7.36 -5.43 -17.73
N ASN A 234 -7.55 -5.38 -19.05
CA ASN A 234 -6.67 -6.04 -20.02
C ASN A 234 -5.26 -5.44 -20.01
N LYS A 235 -5.12 -4.13 -19.83
CA LYS A 235 -3.81 -3.47 -19.71
C LYS A 235 -3.07 -3.97 -18.47
N LEU A 236 -3.77 -4.10 -17.33
CA LEU A 236 -3.23 -4.64 -16.08
C LEU A 236 -2.88 -6.14 -16.21
N TYR A 237 -3.74 -6.96 -16.82
CA TYR A 237 -3.45 -8.38 -17.02
C TYR A 237 -2.21 -8.60 -17.89
N LYS A 238 -2.01 -7.76 -18.92
CA LYS A 238 -0.83 -7.78 -19.79
C LYS A 238 0.44 -7.20 -19.15
N SER A 239 0.35 -6.50 -18.03
CA SER A 239 1.55 -6.05 -17.31
C SER A 239 2.04 -7.09 -16.30
N ILE A 240 1.21 -8.08 -15.97
CA ILE A 240 1.51 -9.17 -15.03
C ILE A 240 1.92 -10.47 -15.76
N ASN A 241 1.68 -10.55 -17.08
CA ASN A 241 2.07 -11.67 -17.95
C ASN A 241 2.94 -11.18 -19.10
#